data_AF-A0A498SSS7-F1
#
_entry.id   AF-A0A498SSS7-F1
#
_cell.length_a   1.000
_cell.length_b   1.000
_cell.length_c   1.000
_cell.angle_alpha   90.00
_cell.angle_beta   90.00
_cell.angle_gamma   90.00
#
_symmetry.space_group_name_H-M   'P 1'
#
loop_
_entity.id
_entity.type
_entity.pdbx_description
1 polymer ?
#
loop_
_entity_poly.entity_id
_entity_poly.type
_entity_poly.pdbx_seq_one_letter_code
_entity_poly.pdbx_strand_id
1 'polypeptide(L)'
;MGKGWFVLMERLKRNPRDIPWTVLYRRKHKKGVHGEENAQKKRTRRVIQIASRAVGNVSLEAILAKRNQKPEFRRAQREQAIKAAKEAARASKSEKKAANKALK
;
A
#
# COMPACT_ATOMS: atom_id res chain seq x y z
N MET A 1 1.20 6.13 46.73
CA MET A 1 0.03 6.42 47.58
C MET A 1 -0.74 5.11 47.80
N GLY A 2 -0.52 4.48 48.95
CA GLY A 2 -0.96 3.11 49.24
C GLY A 2 -2.46 2.98 49.55
N LYS A 3 -2.92 1.72 49.60
CA LYS A 3 -4.32 1.26 49.68
C LYS A 3 -5.14 1.86 50.83
N GLY A 4 -4.51 2.41 51.88
CA GLY A 4 -5.19 3.01 53.04
C GLY A 4 -6.03 4.26 52.73
N TRP A 5 -5.65 5.08 51.74
CA TRP A 5 -6.44 6.25 51.34
C TRP A 5 -7.72 5.87 50.60
N PHE A 6 -7.72 4.72 49.91
CA PHE A 6 -8.89 4.22 49.21
C PHE A 6 -9.96 3.74 50.20
N VAL A 7 -9.54 3.03 51.25
CA VAL A 7 -10.40 2.55 52.34
C VAL A 7 -11.03 3.71 53.12
N LEU A 8 -10.28 4.79 53.37
CA LEU A 8 -10.82 5.99 54.04
C LEU A 8 -11.88 6.72 53.18
N MET A 9 -11.67 6.80 51.86
CA MET A 9 -12.64 7.40 50.94
C MET A 9 -13.92 6.58 50.81
N GLU A 10 -13.79 5.24 50.84
CA GLU A 10 -14.92 4.30 50.82
C GLU A 10 -15.79 4.45 52.07
N ARG A 11 -15.17 4.58 53.25
CA ARG A 11 -15.90 4.85 54.51
C ARG A 11 -16.66 6.17 54.51
N LEU A 12 -16.14 7.19 53.82
CA LEU A 12 -16.76 8.50 53.65
C LEU A 12 -17.72 8.58 52.45
N LYS A 13 -17.93 7.46 51.73
CA LYS A 13 -18.75 7.36 50.50
C LYS A 13 -18.42 8.42 49.44
N ARG A 14 -17.18 8.93 49.42
CA ARG A 14 -16.74 9.93 48.43
C ARG A 14 -16.17 9.23 47.23
N ASN A 15 -16.64 9.56 46.03
CA ASN A 15 -16.13 9.00 44.79
C ASN A 15 -14.73 9.54 44.50
N PRO A 16 -13.69 8.69 44.44
CA PRO A 16 -12.33 9.14 44.14
C PRO A 16 -12.20 9.80 42.76
N ARG A 17 -13.15 9.61 41.83
CA ARG A 17 -13.16 10.24 40.50
C ARG A 17 -13.49 11.74 40.52
N ASP A 18 -13.98 12.26 41.64
CA ASP A 18 -14.41 13.66 41.78
C ASP A 18 -13.47 14.46 42.72
N ILE A 19 -12.47 13.80 43.32
CA ILE A 19 -11.47 14.43 44.19
C ILE A 19 -10.24 14.85 43.36
N PRO A 20 -9.91 16.16 43.26
CA PRO A 20 -8.96 16.67 42.24
C PRO A 20 -7.53 16.12 42.27
N TRP A 21 -7.07 15.67 43.43
CA TRP A 21 -5.69 15.22 43.66
C TRP A 21 -5.51 13.70 43.53
N THR A 22 -6.58 12.93 43.29
CA THR A 22 -6.46 11.48 43.14
C THR A 22 -5.96 11.08 41.75
N VAL A 23 -5.35 9.89 41.67
CA VAL A 23 -4.92 9.31 40.39
C VAL A 23 -6.11 9.06 39.46
N LEU A 24 -7.26 8.62 39.98
CA LEU A 24 -8.47 8.37 39.20
C LEU A 24 -9.05 9.66 38.60
N TYR A 25 -9.12 10.74 39.37
CA TYR A 25 -9.53 12.06 38.87
C TYR A 25 -8.58 12.53 37.77
N ARG A 26 -7.27 12.40 37.97
CA ARG A 26 -6.27 12.80 36.98
C ARG A 26 -6.36 12.00 35.68
N ARG A 27 -6.62 10.68 35.75
CA ARG A 27 -6.89 9.84 34.57
C ARG A 27 -8.19 10.21 33.86
N LYS A 28 -9.30 10.41 34.59
CA LYS A 28 -10.62 10.81 34.04
C LYS A 28 -10.54 12.17 33.32
N HIS A 29 -9.86 13.15 33.93
CA HIS A 29 -9.73 14.52 33.41
C HIS A 29 -8.46 14.74 32.58
N LYS A 30 -7.76 13.66 32.22
CA LYS A 30 -6.53 13.68 31.43
C LYS A 30 -5.43 14.62 31.94
N LYS A 31 -5.38 14.87 33.25
CA LYS A 31 -4.36 15.72 33.88
C LYS A 31 -3.03 14.98 33.97
N GLY A 32 -2.00 15.52 33.32
CA GLY A 32 -0.66 14.91 33.31
C GLY A 32 -0.55 13.69 32.39
N VAL A 33 -1.48 13.51 31.45
CA VAL A 33 -1.50 12.38 30.53
C VAL A 33 -0.35 12.41 29.51
N HIS A 34 0.43 13.49 29.41
CA HIS A 34 1.66 13.53 28.60
C HIS A 34 2.66 12.38 28.88
N GLY A 35 2.62 11.71 30.04
CA GLY A 35 3.44 10.51 30.34
C GLY A 35 2.77 9.15 30.09
N GLU A 36 1.45 9.04 30.23
CA GLU A 36 0.66 7.80 30.01
C GLU A 36 0.10 7.71 28.57
N GLU A 37 0.14 8.81 27.80
CA GLU A 37 -0.25 8.91 26.37
C GLU A 37 0.75 8.26 25.41
N ASN A 38 1.70 7.48 25.93
CA ASN A 38 2.36 6.43 25.15
C ASN A 38 1.52 5.17 25.03
N ALA A 39 0.21 5.22 25.33
CA ALA A 39 -0.78 4.45 24.59
C ALA A 39 -0.87 4.99 23.15
N GLN A 40 0.28 4.98 22.47
CA GLN A 40 0.48 5.32 21.07
C GLN A 40 -0.68 4.69 20.31
N LYS A 41 -1.53 5.52 19.70
CA LYS A 41 -2.65 5.05 18.85
C LYS A 41 -2.08 3.92 18.01
N LYS A 42 -2.53 2.67 18.25
CA LYS A 42 -1.91 1.51 17.61
C LYS A 42 -1.94 1.76 16.11
N ARG A 43 -0.79 2.07 15.53
CA ARG A 43 -0.69 2.45 14.13
C ARG A 43 -0.89 1.15 13.38
N THR A 44 -2.05 0.97 12.75
CA THR A 44 -2.34 -0.25 12.00
C THR A 44 -1.29 -0.40 10.90
N ARG A 45 -0.55 -1.52 10.92
CA ARG A 45 0.44 -1.82 9.89
C ARG A 45 -0.31 -2.15 8.60
N ARG A 46 -0.18 -1.29 7.59
CA ARG A 46 -0.75 -1.56 6.26
C ARG A 46 0.12 -2.59 5.56
N VAL A 47 -0.43 -3.78 5.35
CA VAL A 47 0.20 -4.81 4.53
C VAL A 47 -0.38 -4.69 3.13
N ILE A 48 0.42 -4.23 2.18
CA ILE A 48 0.02 -4.17 0.76
C ILE A 48 0.32 -5.54 0.16
N GLN A 49 -0.70 -6.38 0.11
CA GLN A 49 -0.63 -7.65 -0.59
C GLN A 49 -0.78 -7.38 -2.09
N ILE A 50 0.34 -7.27 -2.81
CA ILE A 50 0.32 -7.25 -4.28
C ILE A 50 -0.02 -8.68 -4.70
N ALA A 51 -1.21 -8.86 -5.27
CA ALA A 51 -1.72 -10.18 -5.60
C ALA A 51 -0.85 -10.85 -6.68
N SER A 52 0.03 -11.74 -6.26
CA SER A 52 0.76 -12.70 -7.10
C SER A 52 -0.16 -13.89 -7.44
N ARG A 53 -1.35 -13.62 -7.98
CA ARG A 53 -2.34 -14.64 -8.31
C ARG A 53 -2.24 -15.01 -9.79
N ALA A 54 -2.59 -16.26 -10.13
CA ALA A 54 -2.85 -16.63 -11.51
C ALA A 54 -4.01 -15.78 -12.05
N VAL A 55 -3.90 -15.34 -13.30
CA VAL A 55 -4.88 -14.45 -13.92
C VAL A 55 -5.52 -15.20 -15.07
N GLY A 56 -6.79 -15.58 -14.89
CA GLY A 56 -7.57 -16.31 -15.90
C GLY A 56 -6.83 -17.52 -16.44
N ASN A 57 -6.48 -17.47 -17.72
CA ASN A 57 -5.83 -18.57 -18.45
C ASN A 57 -4.30 -18.61 -18.31
N VAL A 58 -3.70 -17.68 -17.55
CA VAL A 58 -2.26 -17.61 -17.37
C VAL A 58 -1.89 -18.05 -15.95
N SER A 59 -1.13 -19.14 -15.86
CA SER A 59 -0.60 -19.65 -14.60
C SER A 59 0.40 -18.68 -13.97
N LEU A 60 0.55 -18.75 -12.64
CA LEU A 60 1.49 -17.92 -11.89
C LEU A 60 2.94 -18.08 -12.38
N GLU A 61 3.33 -19.29 -12.75
CA GLU A 61 4.68 -19.59 -13.24
C GLU A 61 4.99 -18.90 -14.56
N ALA A 62 4.04 -18.89 -15.50
CA ALA A 62 4.19 -18.20 -16.78
C ALA A 62 4.32 -16.67 -16.61
N ILE A 63 3.62 -16.10 -15.63
CA ILE A 63 3.72 -14.66 -15.29
C ILE A 63 5.10 -14.35 -14.72
N LEU A 64 5.59 -15.16 -13.78
CA LEU A 64 6.91 -14.97 -13.16
C LEU A 64 8.05 -15.13 -14.17
N ALA A 65 7.95 -16.13 -15.07
CA ALA A 65 8.94 -16.36 -16.11
C ALA A 65 9.07 -15.15 -17.06
N LYS A 66 7.94 -14.56 -17.49
CA LYS A 66 7.94 -13.35 -18.33
C LYS A 66 8.45 -12.12 -17.58
N ARG A 67 8.07 -11.96 -16.30
CA ARG A 67 8.47 -10.82 -15.47
C ARG A 67 9.98 -10.80 -15.20
N ASN A 68 10.57 -11.97 -14.98
CA ASN A 68 11.98 -12.10 -14.60
C ASN A 68 12.94 -12.08 -15.81
N GLN A 69 12.46 -11.80 -17.02
CA GLN A 69 13.33 -11.67 -18.19
C GLN A 69 14.27 -10.46 -18.07
N LYS A 70 15.57 -10.70 -18.31
CA LYS A 70 16.62 -9.68 -18.27
C LYS A 70 16.26 -8.49 -19.18
N PRO A 71 16.62 -7.25 -18.79
CA PRO A 71 16.28 -6.06 -19.56
C PRO A 71 16.91 -6.05 -20.95
N GLU A 72 18.03 -6.74 -21.15
CA GLU A 72 18.68 -6.90 -22.47
C GLU A 72 17.80 -7.69 -23.44
N PHE A 73 17.27 -8.84 -23.00
CA PHE A 73 16.35 -9.64 -23.80
C PHE A 73 15.07 -8.86 -24.17
N ARG A 74 14.56 -8.07 -23.21
CA ARG A 74 13.40 -7.19 -23.45
C ARG A 74 13.70 -6.08 -24.46
N ARG A 75 14.91 -5.51 -24.44
CA ARG A 75 15.33 -4.50 -25.43
C ARG A 75 15.44 -5.09 -26.83
N ALA A 76 16.05 -6.27 -26.97
CA ALA A 76 16.16 -6.96 -28.26
C ALA A 76 14.79 -7.25 -28.90
N GLN A 77 13.83 -7.78 -28.13
CA GLN A 77 12.46 -7.99 -28.62
C GLN A 77 11.78 -6.68 -29.07
N ARG A 78 11.97 -5.59 -28.32
CA ARG A 78 11.44 -4.28 -28.70
C ARG A 78 12.04 -3.78 -30.01
N GLU A 79 13.35 -3.90 -30.17
CA GLU A 79 14.05 -3.47 -31.39
C GLU A 79 13.62 -4.28 -32.61
N GLN A 80 13.48 -5.61 -32.45
CA GLN A 80 12.94 -6.49 -33.49
C GLN A 80 11.52 -6.11 -33.89
N ALA A 81 10.63 -5.87 -32.91
CA ALA A 81 9.26 -5.43 -33.17
C ALA A 81 9.20 -4.07 -33.88
N ILE A 82 10.05 -3.11 -33.47
CA ILE A 82 10.15 -1.79 -34.12
C ILE A 82 10.64 -1.95 -35.56
N LYS A 83 11.61 -2.83 -35.81
CA LYS A 83 12.11 -3.10 -37.17
C LYS A 83 11.01 -3.70 -38.05
N ALA A 84 10.32 -4.73 -37.57
CA ALA A 84 9.20 -5.36 -38.29
C ALA A 84 8.08 -4.35 -38.58
N ALA A 85 7.71 -3.50 -37.62
CA ALA A 85 6.71 -2.46 -37.81
C ALA A 85 7.13 -1.42 -38.86
N LYS A 86 8.40 -1.00 -38.86
CA LYS A 86 8.95 -0.09 -39.87
C LYS A 86 8.96 -0.71 -41.26
N GLU A 87 9.28 -1.99 -41.38
CA GLU A 87 9.27 -2.73 -42.65
C GLU A 87 7.84 -2.89 -43.19
N ALA A 88 6.88 -3.27 -42.35
CA ALA A 88 5.46 -3.32 -42.72
C ALA A 88 4.91 -1.94 -43.15
N ALA A 89 5.32 -0.87 -42.46
CA ALA A 89 4.95 0.50 -42.82
C ALA A 89 5.59 0.95 -44.14
N ARG A 90 6.79 0.47 -44.49
CA ARG A 90 7.42 0.74 -45.79
C ARG A 90 6.72 -0.03 -46.91
N ALA A 91 6.42 -1.32 -46.71
CA ALA A 91 5.71 -2.16 -47.66
C ALA A 91 4.31 -1.58 -48.00
N SER A 92 3.53 -1.25 -46.98
CA SER A 92 2.21 -0.62 -47.19
C SER A 92 2.30 0.75 -47.86
N LYS A 93 3.37 1.53 -47.64
CA LYS A 93 3.59 2.80 -48.36
C LYS A 93 3.98 2.58 -49.82
N SER A 94 4.79 1.57 -50.13
CA SER A 94 5.11 1.23 -51.53
C SER A 94 3.89 0.72 -52.27
N GLU A 95 3.06 -0.12 -51.65
CA GLU A 95 1.80 -0.60 -52.23
C GLU A 95 0.84 0.56 -52.53
N LYS A 96 0.66 1.48 -51.57
CA LYS A 96 -0.16 2.68 -51.79
C LYS A 96 0.38 3.58 -52.91
N LYS A 97 1.69 3.75 -53.00
CA LYS A 97 2.31 4.53 -54.09
C LYS A 97 2.14 3.85 -55.46
N ALA A 98 2.28 2.53 -55.52
CA ALA A 98 2.06 1.75 -56.73
C ALA A 98 0.59 1.81 -57.18
N ALA A 99 -0.35 1.66 -56.24
CA ALA A 99 -1.79 1.79 -56.51
C ALA A 99 -2.15 3.20 -57.01
N ASN A 100 -1.59 4.26 -56.41
CA ASN A 100 -1.87 5.63 -56.81
C ASN A 100 -1.21 6.02 -58.15
N LYS A 101 -0.11 5.36 -58.52
CA LYS A 101 0.51 5.49 -59.85
C LYS A 101 -0.27 4.74 -60.93
N ALA A 102 -0.95 3.65 -60.59
CA ALA A 102 -1.79 2.90 -61.52
C ALA A 102 -3.16 3.56 -61.75
N LEU A 103 -3.60 4.44 -60.83
CA LEU A 103 -4.85 5.19 -60.92
C LEU A 103 -4.71 6.50 -61.73
N LYS A 104 -3.50 6.92 -62.04
CA LYS A 104 -3.19 8.15 -62.79
C LYS A 104 -2.71 7.81 -64.20
#